data_AF-A0A381FPP7-F1
#
_entry.id   AF-A0A381FPP7-F1
#
_cell.length_a   1.000
_cell.length_b   1.000
_cell.length_c   1.000
_cell.angle_alpha   90.00
_cell.angle_beta   90.00
_cell.angle_gamma   90.00
#
_symmetry.space_group_name_H-M   'P 1'
#
loop_
_entity.id
_entity.type
_entity.pdbx_description
1 polymer ?
#
loop_
_entity_poly.entity_id
_entity_poly.type
_entity_poly.pdbx_seq_one_letter_code
_entity_poly.pdbx_strand_id
1 'polypeptide(L)'
;MKKTLLYIFAIPLGLIASIILPAIFSKVLIFFIPFESVNNFVDKYVITILCGWIAVGITALIAPSRKILFSGLMLILNIIATIWMFTNGDNFNYFFIIGGALSFVSVIINQKELSAKDD
;
A
#
# COMPACT_ATOMS: atom_id res chain seq x y z
N MET A 1 -8.38 -17.94 18.72
CA MET A 1 -8.17 -16.55 19.16
C MET A 1 -7.01 -15.83 18.48
N LYS A 2 -5.77 -16.34 18.46
CA LYS A 2 -4.60 -15.63 17.89
C LYS A 2 -4.80 -15.12 16.45
N LYS A 3 -5.46 -15.90 15.58
CA LYS A 3 -5.70 -15.52 14.17
C LYS A 3 -6.75 -14.41 13.99
N THR A 4 -7.80 -14.39 14.83
CA THR A 4 -8.87 -13.39 14.76
C THR A 4 -8.36 -11.99 15.11
N LEU A 5 -7.57 -11.89 16.19
CA LEU A 5 -6.90 -10.65 16.57
C LEU A 5 -6.01 -10.11 15.44
N LEU A 6 -5.23 -10.99 14.83
CA LEU A 6 -4.33 -10.64 13.73
C LEU A 6 -5.09 -10.12 12.49
N TYR A 7 -6.28 -10.63 12.19
CA TYR A 7 -7.13 -10.08 11.14
C TYR A 7 -7.75 -8.73 11.48
N ILE A 8 -8.13 -8.51 12.74
CA ILE A 8 -8.62 -7.20 13.21
C ILE A 8 -7.54 -6.13 13.06
N PHE A 9 -6.28 -6.48 13.35
CA PHE A 9 -5.16 -5.55 13.24
C PHE A 9 -4.55 -5.42 11.83
N ALA A 10 -4.89 -6.31 10.89
CA ALA A 10 -4.27 -6.32 9.55
C ALA A 10 -4.46 -4.99 8.80
N ILE A 11 -5.69 -4.48 8.75
CA ILE A 11 -6.02 -3.22 8.07
C ILE A 11 -5.41 -2.01 8.79
N PRO A 12 -5.60 -1.83 10.13
CA PRO A 12 -4.95 -0.75 10.86
C PRO A 12 -3.42 -0.74 10.72
N LEU A 13 -2.77 -1.90 10.81
CA LEU A 13 -1.32 -1.99 10.66
C LEU A 13 -0.86 -1.68 9.23
N GLY A 14 -1.61 -2.11 8.21
CA GLY A 14 -1.35 -1.74 6.82
C GLY A 14 -1.43 -0.23 6.60
N LEU A 15 -2.45 0.43 7.17
CA LEU A 15 -2.58 1.88 7.14
C LEU A 15 -1.39 2.58 7.83
N ILE A 16 -1.08 2.19 9.06
CA ILE A 16 0.03 2.78 9.84
C ILE A 16 1.35 2.63 9.08
N ALA A 17 1.61 1.44 8.55
CA ALA A 17 2.82 1.18 7.80
C ALA A 17 2.90 2.00 6.50
N SER A 18 1.76 2.21 5.83
CA SER A 18 1.67 3.07 4.63
C SER A 18 1.92 4.56 4.90
N ILE A 19 1.88 4.99 6.16
CA ILE A 19 2.20 6.37 6.56
C ILE A 19 3.66 6.45 7.01
N ILE A 20 4.06 5.53 7.90
CA ILE A 20 5.38 5.59 8.56
C ILE A 20 6.51 5.27 7.59
N LEU A 21 6.42 4.16 6.83
CA LEU A 21 7.52 3.75 5.95
C LEU A 21 7.80 4.80 4.87
N PRO A 22 6.80 5.32 4.14
CA PRO A 22 7.05 6.32 3.10
C PRO A 22 7.62 7.62 3.65
N ALA A 23 7.21 8.06 4.84
CA ALA A 23 7.79 9.24 5.49
C ALA A 23 9.27 9.05 5.86
N ILE A 24 9.65 7.85 6.30
CA ILE A 24 11.05 7.51 6.55
C ILE A 24 11.84 7.49 5.25
N PHE A 25 11.31 6.86 4.19
CA PHE A 25 11.97 6.82 2.88
C PHE A 25 12.18 8.22 2.30
N SER A 26 11.17 9.09 2.36
CA SER A 26 11.29 10.48 1.92
C SER A 26 12.43 11.20 2.63
N LYS A 27 12.51 11.12 3.98
CA LYS A 27 13.60 11.73 4.75
C LYS A 27 14.98 11.21 4.37
N VAL A 28 15.11 9.90 4.16
CA VAL A 28 16.38 9.28 3.77
C VAL A 28 16.77 9.75 2.37
N LEU A 29 15.84 9.78 1.42
CA LEU A 29 16.14 10.17 0.03
C LEU A 29 16.53 11.65 -0.07
N ILE A 30 15.83 12.54 0.64
CA ILE A 30 16.16 13.98 0.71
C ILE A 30 17.56 14.19 1.30
N PHE A 31 17.96 13.39 2.30
CA PHE A 31 19.30 13.49 2.90
C PHE A 31 20.41 13.16 1.89
N PHE A 32 20.21 12.22 0.98
CA PHE A 32 21.23 11.78 0.02
C PHE A 32 21.19 12.52 -1.32
N ILE A 33 20.04 13.08 -1.72
CA ILE A 33 19.85 13.71 -3.03
C ILE A 33 19.73 15.23 -2.85
N PRO A 34 20.77 16.02 -3.16
CA PRO A 34 20.76 17.47 -2.95
C PRO A 34 20.00 18.25 -4.04
N PHE A 35 19.26 17.57 -4.91
CA PHE A 35 18.51 18.18 -6.02
C PHE A 35 17.02 18.28 -5.70
N GLU A 36 16.54 19.50 -5.46
CA GLU A 36 15.15 19.76 -5.08
C GLU A 36 14.12 19.25 -6.11
N SER A 37 14.42 19.39 -7.41
CA SER A 37 13.55 18.87 -8.48
C SER A 37 13.40 17.34 -8.41
N VAL A 38 14.49 16.62 -8.10
CA VAL A 38 14.48 15.17 -7.96
C VAL A 38 13.72 14.76 -6.71
N ASN A 39 13.93 15.46 -5.59
CA ASN A 39 13.19 15.20 -4.34
C ASN A 39 11.68 15.40 -4.53
N ASN A 40 11.27 16.49 -5.18
CA ASN A 40 9.85 16.75 -5.47
C ASN A 40 9.24 15.67 -6.38
N PHE A 41 9.99 15.18 -7.38
CA PHE A 41 9.54 14.08 -8.22
C PHE A 41 9.38 12.78 -7.41
N VAL A 42 10.38 12.44 -6.60
CA VAL A 42 10.38 11.23 -5.77
C VAL A 42 9.21 11.27 -4.77
N ASP A 43 9.01 12.35 -4.05
CA ASP A 43 7.93 12.47 -3.07
C ASP A 43 6.55 12.41 -3.73
N LYS A 44 6.37 13.14 -4.84
CA LYS A 44 5.06 13.23 -5.51
C LYS A 44 4.66 11.93 -6.21
N TYR A 45 5.61 11.23 -6.82
CA TYR A 45 5.32 10.05 -7.63
C TYR A 45 5.72 8.76 -6.93
N VAL A 46 7.01 8.61 -6.60
CA VAL A 46 7.56 7.34 -6.11
C VAL A 46 7.04 7.00 -4.71
N ILE A 47 7.14 7.93 -3.76
CA ILE A 47 6.69 7.74 -2.38
C ILE A 47 5.18 7.50 -2.35
N THR A 48 4.42 8.23 -3.15
CA THR A 48 2.95 8.09 -3.22
C THR A 48 2.52 6.72 -3.77
N ILE A 49 3.20 6.21 -4.81
CA ILE A 49 2.99 4.84 -5.30
C ILE A 49 3.34 3.83 -4.19
N LEU A 50 4.47 4.03 -3.50
CA LEU A 50 4.90 3.16 -2.41
C LEU A 50 3.90 3.16 -1.24
N CYS A 51 3.31 4.30 -0.87
CA CYS A 51 2.24 4.36 0.13
C CYS A 51 1.11 3.40 -0.22
N GLY A 52 0.60 3.49 -1.45
CA GLY A 52 -0.49 2.63 -1.93
C GLY A 52 -0.11 1.16 -1.94
N TRP A 53 1.10 0.87 -2.41
CA TRP A 53 1.62 -0.50 -2.50
C TRP A 53 1.81 -1.13 -1.12
N ILE A 54 2.38 -0.39 -0.18
CA ILE A 54 2.64 -0.81 1.20
C ILE A 54 1.33 -1.05 1.94
N ALA A 55 0.36 -0.14 1.82
CA ALA A 55 -0.97 -0.27 2.40
C ALA A 55 -1.60 -1.64 2.08
N VAL A 56 -1.70 -1.96 0.79
CA VAL A 56 -2.33 -3.20 0.32
C VAL A 56 -1.44 -4.42 0.59
N GLY A 57 -0.13 -4.31 0.34
CA GLY A 57 0.83 -5.40 0.45
C GLY A 57 1.04 -5.88 1.87
N ILE A 58 1.25 -4.96 2.82
CA ILE A 58 1.42 -5.32 4.23
C ILE A 58 0.13 -5.93 4.80
N THR A 59 -1.03 -5.39 4.42
CA THR A 59 -2.32 -5.96 4.84
C THR A 59 -2.47 -7.42 4.40
N ALA A 60 -2.06 -7.75 3.18
CA ALA A 60 -2.04 -9.14 2.69
C ALA A 60 -1.03 -10.01 3.45
N LEU A 61 0.17 -9.49 3.74
CA LEU A 61 1.21 -10.23 4.46
C LEU A 61 0.77 -10.57 5.89
N ILE A 62 0.07 -9.65 6.56
CA ILE A 62 -0.45 -9.88 7.91
C ILE A 62 -1.55 -10.94 7.90
N ALA A 63 -2.40 -10.99 6.87
CA ALA A 63 -3.52 -11.94 6.78
C ALA A 63 -3.29 -13.08 5.76
N PRO A 64 -2.31 -14.00 5.97
CA PRO A 64 -1.79 -14.89 4.93
C PRO A 64 -2.77 -15.96 4.43
N SER A 65 -3.82 -16.30 5.18
CA SER A 65 -4.83 -17.28 4.72
C SER A 65 -5.97 -16.66 3.92
N ARG A 66 -6.07 -15.32 3.93
CA ARG A 66 -7.13 -14.56 3.24
C ARG A 66 -6.54 -13.38 2.49
N LYS A 67 -5.33 -13.55 1.93
CA LYS A 67 -4.54 -12.48 1.31
C LYS A 67 -5.35 -11.68 0.31
N ILE A 68 -5.97 -12.34 -0.68
CA ILE A 68 -6.79 -11.69 -1.72
C ILE A 68 -7.91 -10.85 -1.11
N LEU A 69 -8.68 -11.40 -0.16
CA LEU A 69 -9.81 -10.70 0.46
C LEU A 69 -9.34 -9.46 1.22
N PHE A 70 -8.30 -9.59 2.03
CA PHE A 70 -7.76 -8.49 2.83
C PHE A 70 -7.08 -7.41 1.96
N SER A 71 -6.33 -7.80 0.94
CA SER A 71 -5.77 -6.86 -0.04
C SER A 71 -6.85 -6.16 -0.86
N GLY A 72 -7.93 -6.87 -1.22
CA GLY A 72 -9.05 -6.29 -1.97
C GLY A 72 -9.82 -5.27 -1.14
N LEU A 73 -10.13 -5.60 0.12
CA LEU A 73 -10.72 -4.65 1.07
C LEU A 73 -9.84 -3.41 1.26
N MET A 74 -8.52 -3.61 1.41
CA MET A 74 -7.59 -2.51 1.56
C MET A 74 -7.49 -1.64 0.30
N LEU A 75 -7.53 -2.24 -0.90
CA LEU A 75 -7.57 -1.49 -2.16
C LEU A 75 -8.85 -0.66 -2.27
N ILE A 76 -10.00 -1.21 -1.86
CA ILE A 76 -11.27 -0.45 -1.81
C ILE A 76 -11.13 0.73 -0.84
N LEU A 77 -10.55 0.51 0.35
CA LEU A 77 -10.29 1.59 1.30
C LEU A 77 -9.36 2.66 0.71
N ASN A 78 -8.33 2.28 -0.04
CA ASN A 78 -7.46 3.25 -0.73
C ASN A 78 -8.24 4.11 -1.75
N ILE A 79 -9.15 3.49 -2.52
CA ILE A 79 -10.01 4.20 -3.47
C ILE A 79 -10.95 5.16 -2.74
N ILE A 80 -11.63 4.69 -1.68
CA ILE A 80 -12.52 5.52 -0.86
C ILE A 80 -11.74 6.69 -0.25
N ALA A 81 -10.56 6.45 0.31
CA ALA A 81 -9.71 7.50 0.87
C ALA A 81 -9.31 8.53 -0.19
N THR A 82 -8.96 8.08 -1.41
CA THR A 82 -8.60 8.99 -2.51
C THR A 82 -9.78 9.85 -2.94
N ILE A 83 -10.98 9.26 -3.06
CA ILE A 83 -12.21 9.98 -3.39
C ILE A 83 -12.53 10.98 -2.28
N TRP A 84 -12.45 10.57 -1.01
CA TRP A 84 -12.71 11.43 0.12
C TRP A 84 -11.76 12.63 0.16
N MET A 85 -10.46 12.41 -0.01
CA MET A 85 -9.48 13.51 -0.09
C MET A 85 -9.80 14.47 -1.24
N PHE A 86 -10.10 13.93 -2.43
CA PHE A 86 -10.49 14.73 -3.59
C PHE A 86 -11.72 15.61 -3.33
N THR A 87 -12.75 15.04 -2.68
CA THR A 87 -13.97 15.80 -2.32
C THR A 87 -13.72 16.88 -1.25
N ASN A 88 -12.64 16.78 -0.48
CA ASN A 88 -12.25 17.77 0.53
C ASN A 88 -11.25 18.82 0.01
N GLY A 89 -11.01 18.87 -1.30
CA GLY A 89 -10.20 19.92 -1.94
C GLY A 89 -8.75 19.53 -2.25
N ASP A 90 -8.35 18.29 -1.99
CA ASP A 90 -7.05 17.77 -2.45
C ASP A 90 -7.09 17.36 -3.92
N ASN A 91 -5.90 17.23 -4.54
CA ASN A 91 -5.78 16.66 -5.88
C ASN A 91 -6.08 15.15 -5.86
N PHE A 92 -6.74 14.66 -6.92
CA PHE A 92 -7.04 13.23 -7.02
C PHE A 92 -5.74 12.42 -7.12
N ASN A 93 -5.53 11.52 -6.17
CA ASN A 93 -4.28 10.78 -6.02
C ASN A 93 -4.28 9.45 -6.79
N TYR A 94 -4.17 9.52 -8.12
CA TYR A 94 -4.11 8.33 -8.98
C TYR A 94 -2.96 7.39 -8.65
N PHE A 95 -1.81 7.94 -8.25
CA PHE A 95 -0.59 7.16 -7.96
C PHE A 95 -0.76 6.26 -6.74
N PHE A 96 -1.49 6.72 -5.73
CA PHE A 96 -1.82 5.92 -4.56
C PHE A 96 -2.70 4.71 -4.91
N ILE A 97 -3.70 4.91 -5.79
CA ILE A 97 -4.55 3.82 -6.28
C ILE A 97 -3.73 2.83 -7.12
N ILE A 98 -2.91 3.33 -8.06
CA ILE A 98 -2.05 2.51 -8.91
C ILE A 98 -1.10 1.65 -8.06
N GLY A 99 -0.45 2.24 -7.05
CA GLY A 99 0.39 1.51 -6.11
C GLY A 99 -0.35 0.38 -5.41
N GLY A 100 -1.55 0.65 -4.91
CA GLY A 100 -2.41 -0.37 -4.30
C GLY A 100 -2.79 -1.49 -5.27
N ALA A 101 -3.16 -1.14 -6.51
CA ALA A 101 -3.52 -2.10 -7.54
C ALA A 101 -2.34 -3.01 -7.93
N LEU A 102 -1.13 -2.45 -8.07
CA LEU A 102 0.09 -3.22 -8.34
C LEU A 102 0.36 -4.25 -7.24
N SER A 103 0.18 -3.86 -5.98
CA SER A 103 0.35 -4.77 -4.84
C SER A 103 -0.71 -5.89 -4.85
N PHE A 104 -1.97 -5.55 -5.13
CA PHE A 104 -3.05 -6.52 -5.25
C PHE A 104 -2.80 -7.55 -6.34
N VAL A 105 -2.38 -7.12 -7.53
CA VAL A 105 -2.02 -8.01 -8.64
C VAL A 105 -0.86 -8.92 -8.24
N SER A 106 0.16 -8.39 -7.56
CA SER A 106 1.30 -9.18 -7.06
C SER A 106 0.85 -10.28 -6.09
N VAL A 107 -0.13 -10.00 -5.21
CA VAL A 107 -0.73 -10.98 -4.31
C VAL A 107 -1.45 -12.09 -5.08
N ILE A 108 -2.21 -11.76 -6.13
CA ILE A 108 -2.92 -12.74 -6.96
C ILE A 108 -1.93 -13.67 -7.67
N ILE A 109 -0.89 -13.11 -8.29
CA ILE A 109 0.13 -13.89 -9.00
C ILE A 109 0.82 -14.86 -8.04
N ASN A 110 1.26 -14.38 -6.88
CA ASN A 110 1.94 -15.20 -5.88
C ASN A 110 1.05 -16.36 -5.37
N GLN A 111 -0.26 -16.12 -5.19
CA GLN A 111 -1.17 -17.18 -4.76
C GLN A 111 -1.40 -18.25 -5.83
N LYS A 112 -1.43 -17.86 -7.12
CA LYS A 112 -1.54 -18.82 -8.23
C LYS A 112 -0.30 -19.71 -8.33
N GLU A 113 0.90 -19.14 -8.20
CA GLU A 113 2.15 -19.91 -8.22
C GLU A 113 2.25 -20.92 -7.08
N LEU A 114 1.74 -20.58 -5.89
CA LEU A 114 1.70 -21.51 -4.76
C LEU A 114 0.74 -22.68 -5.05
N SER A 115 -0.45 -22.40 -5.57
CA SER A 115 -1.42 -23.45 -5.93
C SER A 115 -0.89 -24.40 -7.01
N ALA A 116 -0.10 -23.91 -7.97
CA ALA A 116 0.43 -24.72 -9.07
C ALA A 116 1.64 -25.60 -8.66
N LYS A 117 2.21 -25.39 -7.47
CA LYS A 117 3.31 -26.21 -6.94
C LYS A 117 2.84 -27.35 -6.03
N ASP A 118 1.59 -27.31 -5.60
CA ASP A 118 0.98 -28.31 -4.74
C ASP A 118 0.27 -29.43 -5.53
N ASP A 119 0.22 -29.32 -6.87
CA ASP A 119 -0.28 -30.32 -7.85
C ASP A 119 0.87 -31.12 -8.48
#